data_AF-A0A8H3R245-F1
#
_entry.id   AF-A0A8H3R245-F1
#
_cell.length_a   1.000
_cell.length_b   1.000
_cell.length_c   1.000
_cell.angle_alpha   90.00
_cell.angle_beta   90.00
_cell.angle_gamma   90.00
#
_symmetry.space_group_name_H-M   'P 1'
#
loop_
_entity.id
_entity.type
_entity.pdbx_description
1 polymer ?
#
loop_
_entity_poly.entity_id
_entity_poly.type
_entity_poly.pdbx_seq_one_letter_code
_entity_poly.pdbx_strand_id
1 'polypeptide(L)'
;MVKQIRKYCPVCGLALAKPRRGLSTIEFRRTVHGCADIDSLHESIYKLIKIFKCVSQDDELTFTFTRDYEYQLEFYDFSVPEEFESIKIWLLKQINELDKDVGEKALYRLLFDLYAEEGINKPFAVFYDIYCDRINNPLSKNFVSRALRALGLVTKMSRILVDGREKSIISINATREELLELFRKNGIDY
;
A
#
# COMPACT_ATOMS: atom_id res chain seq x y z
N MET A 1 -25.94 6.77 -1.76
CA MET A 1 -25.38 7.93 -1.00
C MET A 1 -25.39 7.59 0.49
N VAL A 2 -24.32 7.01 1.03
CA VAL A 2 -24.28 6.59 2.44
C VAL A 2 -24.01 7.81 3.32
N LYS A 3 -25.03 8.30 4.02
CA LYS A 3 -24.89 9.36 5.04
C LYS A 3 -23.93 8.87 6.12
N GLN A 4 -22.75 9.47 6.23
CA GLN A 4 -21.84 9.23 7.34
C GLN A 4 -22.45 9.81 8.62
N ILE A 5 -23.06 8.97 9.45
CA ILE A 5 -23.59 9.35 10.76
C ILE A 5 -22.38 9.65 11.67
N ARG A 6 -22.16 10.92 12.02
CA ARG A 6 -21.20 11.31 13.06
C ARG A 6 -21.75 10.82 14.40
N LYS A 7 -20.95 10.04 15.15
CA LYS A 7 -21.29 9.63 16.52
C LYS A 7 -20.87 10.74 17.50
N TYR A 8 -21.74 11.07 18.43
CA TYR A 8 -21.53 12.09 19.47
C TYR A 8 -21.52 11.44 20.85
N CYS A 9 -20.78 12.03 21.80
CA CYS A 9 -20.75 11.56 23.17
C CYS A 9 -22.11 11.82 23.81
N PRO A 10 -22.80 10.81 24.37
CA PRO A 10 -24.11 11.00 24.97
C PRO A 10 -24.09 11.84 26.26
N VAL A 11 -22.91 12.02 26.87
CA VAL A 11 -22.75 12.75 28.15
C VAL A 11 -22.43 14.23 27.93
N CYS A 12 -21.52 14.54 27.01
CA CYS A 12 -21.04 15.93 26.81
C CYS A 12 -21.37 16.51 25.43
N GLY A 13 -22.04 15.77 24.55
CA GLY A 13 -22.44 16.25 23.22
C GLY A 13 -21.29 16.53 22.25
N LEU A 14 -20.03 16.37 22.68
CA LEU A 14 -18.87 16.52 21.81
C LEU A 14 -18.84 15.38 20.79
N ALA A 15 -18.44 15.71 19.56
CA ALA A 15 -18.22 14.72 18.53
C ALA A 15 -17.20 13.69 19.04
N LEU A 16 -17.56 12.41 19.03
CA LEU A 16 -16.60 11.38 19.39
C LEU A 16 -15.49 11.41 18.34
N ALA A 17 -14.25 11.44 18.81
CA ALA A 17 -13.11 11.21 17.94
C ALA A 17 -13.38 9.91 17.19
N LYS A 18 -13.28 9.93 15.85
CA LYS A 18 -13.33 8.70 15.06
C LYS A 18 -12.30 7.75 15.69
N PRO A 19 -12.62 6.46 15.91
CA PRO A 19 -11.61 5.48 16.33
C PRO A 19 -10.42 5.67 15.40
N ARG A 20 -9.23 5.88 15.96
CA ARG A 20 -8.05 6.36 15.22
C ARG A 20 -7.96 5.62 13.87
N ARG A 21 -8.35 6.31 12.80
CA ARG A 21 -8.02 5.95 11.41
C ARG A 21 -6.53 6.22 11.24
N GLY A 22 -5.69 5.42 11.88
CA GLY A 22 -4.25 5.68 11.95
C GLY A 22 -3.42 4.64 11.23
N LEU A 23 -3.86 3.38 11.26
CA LEU A 23 -3.10 2.25 10.77
C LEU A 23 -3.84 1.66 9.58
N SER A 24 -3.14 1.62 8.45
CA SER A 24 -3.65 1.12 7.17
C SER A 24 -2.59 0.25 6.51
N THR A 25 -2.98 -0.49 5.48
CA THR A 25 -2.04 -1.25 4.66
C THR A 25 -0.98 -0.36 4.02
N ILE A 26 -1.30 0.87 3.58
CA ILE A 26 -0.28 1.89 3.22
C ILE A 26 0.78 2.11 4.32
N GLU A 27 0.36 2.25 5.58
CA GLU A 27 1.30 2.51 6.68
C GLU A 27 2.16 1.28 6.98
N PHE A 28 1.58 0.08 6.83
CA PHE A 28 2.31 -1.18 6.90
C PHE A 28 3.42 -1.19 5.85
N ARG A 29 3.08 -0.99 4.58
CA ARG A 29 4.06 -0.97 3.47
C ARG A 29 5.15 0.06 3.66
N ARG A 30 4.78 1.27 4.07
CA ARG A 30 5.76 2.34 4.36
C ARG A 30 6.71 1.99 5.48
N THR A 31 6.20 1.31 6.52
CA THR A 31 7.02 0.87 7.63
C THR A 31 8.00 -0.20 7.15
N VAL A 32 7.53 -1.24 6.45
CA VAL A 32 8.39 -2.31 5.90
C VAL A 32 9.45 -1.75 4.93
N HIS A 33 9.05 -0.91 3.97
CA HIS A 33 10.00 -0.30 3.02
C HIS A 33 10.94 0.71 3.67
N GLY A 34 10.58 1.27 4.82
CA GLY A 34 11.40 2.20 5.58
C GLY A 34 12.47 1.54 6.43
N CYS A 35 12.37 0.23 6.70
CA CYS A 35 13.40 -0.53 7.38
C CYS A 35 14.60 -0.73 6.45
N ALA A 36 15.76 -0.24 6.87
CA ALA A 36 17.02 -0.33 6.12
C ALA A 36 17.82 -1.58 6.47
N ASP A 37 17.55 -2.14 7.64
CA ASP A 37 18.28 -3.26 8.25
C ASP A 37 17.36 -4.03 9.22
N ILE A 38 17.88 -5.11 9.79
CA ILE A 38 17.16 -5.97 10.73
C ILE A 38 16.81 -5.23 12.04
N ASP A 39 17.68 -4.34 12.51
CA ASP A 39 17.46 -3.60 13.76
C ASP A 39 16.25 -2.68 13.64
N SER A 40 16.16 -1.91 12.55
CA SER A 40 15.00 -1.07 12.25
C SER A 40 13.72 -1.87 12.03
N LEU A 41 13.84 -3.13 11.57
CA LEU A 41 12.71 -4.05 11.46
C LEU A 41 12.25 -4.56 12.84
N HIS A 42 13.19 -4.94 13.72
CA HIS A 42 12.91 -5.32 15.11
C HIS A 42 12.27 -4.17 15.89
N GLU A 43 12.78 -2.94 15.76
CA GLU A 43 12.17 -1.76 16.39
C GLU A 43 10.74 -1.50 15.91
N SER A 44 10.44 -1.91 14.67
CA SER A 44 9.13 -1.72 14.04
C SER A 44 8.14 -2.86 14.30
N ILE A 45 8.54 -3.96 14.92
CA ILE A 45 7.72 -5.19 15.03
C ILE A 45 6.34 -4.94 15.66
N TYR A 46 6.31 -4.28 16.82
CA TYR A 46 5.05 -4.01 17.53
C TYR A 46 4.15 -3.06 16.74
N LYS A 47 4.74 -2.15 15.95
CA LYS A 47 3.99 -1.29 15.04
C LYS A 47 3.36 -2.10 13.91
N LEU A 48 4.13 -3.01 13.28
CA LEU A 48 3.66 -3.88 12.20
C LEU A 48 2.54 -4.82 12.69
N ILE A 49 2.73 -5.52 13.81
CA ILE A 49 1.71 -6.38 14.43
C ILE A 49 0.44 -5.57 14.73
N LYS A 50 0.58 -4.37 15.29
CA LYS A 50 -0.57 -3.51 15.59
C LYS A 50 -1.31 -3.08 14.33
N ILE A 51 -0.60 -2.74 13.25
CA ILE A 51 -1.23 -2.41 11.97
C ILE A 51 -1.94 -3.65 11.42
N PHE A 52 -1.28 -4.81 11.39
CA PHE A 52 -1.85 -6.06 10.92
C PHE A 52 -3.15 -6.38 11.66
N LYS A 53 -3.13 -6.37 13.00
CA LYS A 53 -4.32 -6.54 13.84
C LYS A 53 -5.45 -5.58 13.50
N CYS A 54 -5.12 -4.31 13.26
CA CYS A 54 -6.12 -3.31 12.90
C CYS A 54 -6.75 -3.56 11.52
N VAL A 55 -5.99 -4.08 10.56
CA VAL A 55 -6.46 -4.37 9.20
C VAL A 55 -7.21 -5.70 9.15
N SER A 56 -6.63 -6.77 9.72
CA SER A 56 -7.26 -8.10 9.79
C SER A 56 -8.53 -8.07 10.65
N GLN A 57 -8.52 -7.29 11.73
CA GLN A 57 -9.54 -7.30 12.80
C GLN A 57 -9.88 -8.73 13.25
N ASP A 58 -8.85 -9.56 13.33
CA ASP A 58 -8.93 -10.98 13.64
C ASP A 58 -7.75 -11.34 14.55
N ASP A 59 -8.06 -11.77 15.77
CA ASP A 59 -7.07 -12.07 16.79
C ASP A 59 -6.31 -13.37 16.48
N GLU A 60 -6.94 -14.35 15.83
CA GLU A 60 -6.31 -15.62 15.46
C GLU A 60 -5.32 -15.43 14.30
N LEU A 61 -5.72 -14.66 13.28
CA LEU A 61 -4.80 -14.27 12.21
C LEU A 61 -3.64 -13.43 12.75
N THR A 62 -3.90 -12.54 13.72
CA THR A 62 -2.85 -11.73 14.35
C THR A 62 -1.86 -12.59 15.13
N PHE A 63 -2.38 -13.56 15.90
CA PHE A 63 -1.55 -14.49 16.66
C PHE A 63 -0.67 -15.33 15.73
N THR A 64 -1.27 -15.88 14.66
CA THR A 64 -0.56 -16.66 13.64
C THR A 64 0.53 -15.83 12.96
N PHE A 65 0.20 -14.61 12.51
CA PHE A 65 1.17 -13.68 11.92
C PHE A 65 2.35 -13.40 12.86
N THR A 66 2.09 -13.18 14.15
CA THR A 66 3.14 -12.89 15.14
C THR A 66 4.08 -14.08 15.31
N ARG A 67 3.54 -15.27 15.50
CA ARG A 67 4.32 -16.50 15.66
C ARG A 67 5.14 -16.81 14.41
N ASP A 68 4.51 -16.71 13.23
CA ASP A 68 5.18 -17.02 11.98
C ASP A 68 6.29 -16.01 11.69
N TYR A 69 6.11 -14.74 12.07
CA TYR A 69 7.16 -13.73 11.96
C TYR A 69 8.36 -14.03 12.88
N GLU A 70 8.12 -14.38 14.16
CA GLU A 70 9.19 -14.81 15.08
C GLU A 70 9.94 -16.01 14.51
N TYR A 71 9.22 -16.99 13.96
CA TYR A 71 9.83 -18.12 13.27
C TYR A 71 10.70 -17.66 12.09
N GLN A 72 10.23 -16.78 11.21
CA GLN A 72 11.06 -16.30 10.09
C GLN A 72 12.37 -15.64 10.58
N LEU A 73 12.34 -14.91 11.69
CA LEU A 73 13.53 -14.26 12.25
C LEU A 73 14.61 -15.25 12.74
N GLU A 74 14.21 -16.46 13.12
CA GLU A 74 15.16 -17.51 13.54
C GLU A 74 15.87 -18.19 12.36
N PHE A 75 15.28 -18.13 11.16
CA PHE A 75 15.78 -18.86 9.98
C PHE A 75 16.65 -18.03 9.06
N TYR A 76 16.50 -16.71 9.05
CA TYR A 76 17.25 -15.84 8.17
C TYR A 76 18.60 -15.42 8.79
N ASP A 77 19.67 -15.62 8.03
CA ASP A 77 20.95 -14.95 8.20
C ASP A 77 20.88 -13.53 7.62
N PHE A 78 20.52 -12.58 8.48
CA PHE A 78 20.42 -11.16 8.13
C PHE A 78 21.77 -10.48 7.82
N SER A 79 22.90 -11.19 7.88
CA SER A 79 24.14 -10.71 7.27
C SER A 79 24.10 -10.78 5.74
N VAL A 80 23.17 -11.54 5.18
CA VAL A 80 22.90 -11.69 3.74
C VAL A 80 21.80 -10.69 3.31
N PRO A 81 22.10 -9.69 2.46
CA PRO A 81 21.12 -8.67 2.06
C PRO A 81 19.85 -9.24 1.39
N GLU A 82 19.98 -10.33 0.64
CA GLU A 82 18.88 -11.00 -0.05
C GLU A 82 17.86 -11.60 0.94
N GLU A 83 18.33 -12.06 2.10
CA GLU A 83 17.47 -12.61 3.15
C GLU A 83 16.68 -11.52 3.86
N PHE A 84 17.30 -10.35 4.07
CA PHE A 84 16.60 -9.16 4.56
C PHE A 84 15.50 -8.68 3.60
N GLU A 85 15.75 -8.68 2.29
CA GLU A 85 14.70 -8.35 1.32
C GLU A 85 13.61 -9.45 1.27
N SER A 86 13.98 -10.71 1.51
CA SER A 86 13.03 -11.83 1.56
C SER A 86 12.03 -11.70 2.72
N ILE A 87 12.47 -11.32 3.93
CA ILE A 87 11.55 -11.08 5.06
C ILE A 87 10.60 -9.90 4.78
N LYS A 88 11.09 -8.85 4.11
CA LYS A 88 10.26 -7.70 3.71
C LYS A 88 9.18 -8.12 2.72
N ILE A 89 9.54 -8.91 1.72
CA ILE A 89 8.58 -9.47 0.75
C ILE A 89 7.56 -10.35 1.48
N TRP A 90 8.00 -11.22 2.39
CA TRP A 90 7.12 -12.07 3.20
C TRP A 90 6.09 -11.23 3.98
N LEU A 91 6.52 -10.20 4.70
CA LEU A 91 5.65 -9.27 5.43
C LEU A 91 4.60 -8.63 4.51
N LEU A 92 5.01 -8.22 3.32
CA LEU A 92 4.13 -7.58 2.34
C LEU A 92 3.14 -8.58 1.71
N LYS A 93 3.50 -9.86 1.59
CA LYS A 93 2.56 -10.92 1.20
C LYS A 93 1.47 -11.11 2.25
N GLN A 94 1.83 -11.13 3.54
CA GLN A 94 0.86 -11.29 4.63
C GLN A 94 -0.27 -10.24 4.58
N ILE A 95 0.07 -8.98 4.23
CA ILE A 95 -0.95 -7.93 4.11
C ILE A 95 -1.76 -8.00 2.80
N ASN A 96 -1.23 -8.60 1.73
CA ASN A 96 -1.93 -8.79 0.45
C ASN A 96 -2.97 -9.93 0.51
N GLU A 97 -2.67 -10.96 1.29
CA GLU A 97 -3.51 -12.15 1.48
C GLU A 97 -4.75 -11.87 2.32
N LEU A 98 -4.79 -10.77 3.07
CA LEU A 98 -6.00 -10.35 3.78
C LEU A 98 -7.15 -10.12 2.80
N ASP A 99 -8.24 -10.84 3.00
CA ASP A 99 -9.43 -10.80 2.12
C ASP A 99 -10.36 -9.61 2.43
N LYS A 100 -10.06 -8.84 3.48
CA LYS A 100 -10.79 -7.61 3.76
C LYS A 100 -10.44 -6.58 2.71
N ASP A 101 -11.40 -6.29 1.83
CA ASP A 101 -11.25 -5.32 0.74
C ASP A 101 -10.86 -3.94 1.29
N VAL A 102 -9.56 -3.66 1.25
CA VAL A 102 -8.96 -2.38 1.65
C VAL A 102 -9.01 -1.33 0.53
N GLY A 103 -9.64 -1.62 -0.63
CA GLY A 103 -9.63 -0.78 -1.82
C GLY A 103 -8.26 -0.67 -2.52
N GLU A 104 -7.17 -0.79 -1.76
CA GLU A 104 -5.78 -0.84 -2.25
C GLU A 104 -5.54 -2.10 -3.08
N LYS A 105 -6.09 -3.25 -2.66
CA LYS A 105 -5.96 -4.52 -3.39
C LYS A 105 -6.52 -4.40 -4.81
N ALA A 106 -7.71 -3.81 -4.95
CA ALA A 106 -8.33 -3.54 -6.25
C ALA A 106 -7.49 -2.58 -7.12
N LEU A 107 -6.89 -1.55 -6.51
CA LEU A 107 -5.98 -0.64 -7.20
C LEU A 107 -4.73 -1.36 -7.72
N TYR A 108 -4.07 -2.18 -6.89
CA TYR A 108 -2.87 -2.89 -7.29
C TYR A 108 -3.14 -3.98 -8.32
N ARG A 109 -4.28 -4.67 -8.21
CA ARG A 109 -4.71 -5.64 -9.21
C ARG A 109 -4.97 -4.97 -10.56
N LEU A 110 -5.70 -3.85 -10.58
CA LEU A 110 -5.90 -3.07 -11.80
C LEU A 110 -4.57 -2.58 -12.40
N LEU A 111 -3.63 -2.15 -11.56
CA LEU A 111 -2.30 -1.73 -12.01
C LEU A 111 -1.54 -2.91 -12.64
N PHE A 112 -1.60 -4.09 -12.03
CA PHE A 112 -0.99 -5.32 -12.54
C PHE A 112 -1.61 -5.73 -13.88
N ASP A 113 -2.93 -5.95 -13.90
CA ASP A 113 -3.67 -6.45 -15.06
C ASP A 113 -3.52 -5.55 -16.30
N LEU A 114 -3.39 -4.23 -16.10
CA LEU A 114 -3.33 -3.27 -17.20
C LEU A 114 -1.92 -2.92 -17.68
N TYR A 115 -0.92 -3.03 -16.80
CA TYR A 115 0.38 -2.40 -17.05
C TYR A 115 1.57 -3.31 -16.76
N ALA A 116 1.40 -4.51 -16.19
CA ALA A 116 2.51 -5.42 -15.91
C ALA A 116 3.27 -5.84 -17.17
N GLU A 117 2.60 -5.92 -18.33
CA GLU A 117 3.21 -6.36 -19.58
C GLU A 117 3.87 -5.23 -20.38
N GLU A 118 3.37 -4.00 -20.30
CA GLU A 118 3.80 -2.89 -21.17
C GLU A 118 4.50 -1.74 -20.41
N GLY A 119 4.37 -1.70 -19.09
CA GLY A 119 4.71 -0.51 -18.31
C GLY A 119 3.57 0.51 -18.28
N ILE A 120 3.80 1.64 -17.61
CA ILE A 120 2.86 2.75 -17.52
C ILE A 120 3.56 4.04 -17.90
N ASN A 121 2.93 4.83 -18.78
CA ASN A 121 3.36 6.20 -19.08
C ASN A 121 2.14 7.06 -19.39
N LYS A 122 1.54 7.69 -18.37
CA LYS A 122 0.36 8.53 -18.56
C LYS A 122 0.18 9.59 -17.49
N PRO A 123 -0.60 10.66 -17.78
CA PRO A 123 -1.00 11.61 -16.75
C PRO A 123 -1.73 10.90 -15.61
N PHE A 124 -1.43 11.29 -14.36
CA PHE A 124 -2.05 10.71 -13.18
C PHE A 124 -3.57 10.86 -13.17
N ALA A 125 -4.08 11.98 -13.70
CA ALA A 125 -5.51 12.20 -13.84
C ALA A 125 -6.17 11.13 -14.73
N VAL A 126 -5.58 10.84 -15.88
CA VAL A 126 -6.08 9.82 -16.81
C VAL A 126 -6.04 8.42 -16.18
N PHE A 127 -4.96 8.08 -15.48
CA PHE A 127 -4.90 6.83 -14.72
C PHE A 127 -6.03 6.73 -13.68
N TYR A 128 -6.28 7.82 -12.94
CA TYR A 128 -7.30 7.85 -11.91
C TYR A 128 -8.72 7.70 -12.48
N ASP A 129 -8.99 8.30 -13.65
CA ASP A 129 -10.28 8.19 -14.32
C ASP A 129 -10.52 6.74 -14.78
N ILE A 130 -9.53 6.09 -15.39
CA ILE A 130 -9.58 4.65 -15.75
C ILE A 130 -9.84 3.77 -14.52
N TYR A 131 -9.21 4.09 -13.38
CA TYR A 131 -9.43 3.38 -12.12
C TYR A 131 -10.88 3.55 -11.63
N CYS A 132 -11.44 4.76 -11.67
CA CYS A 132 -12.82 5.02 -11.26
C CYS A 132 -13.84 4.29 -12.15
N ASP A 133 -13.56 4.15 -13.44
CA ASP A 133 -14.45 3.49 -14.39
C ASP A 133 -14.51 1.97 -14.19
N ARG A 134 -13.45 1.37 -13.64
CA ARG A 134 -13.31 -0.09 -13.51
C ARG A 134 -13.58 -0.64 -12.11
N ILE A 135 -13.48 0.19 -11.08
CA ILE A 135 -13.57 -0.24 -9.69
C ILE A 135 -14.85 0.28 -9.05
N ASN A 136 -15.66 -0.63 -8.52
CA ASN A 136 -16.81 -0.28 -7.71
C ASN A 136 -16.34 0.36 -6.39
N ASN A 137 -16.88 1.53 -6.04
CA ASN A 137 -16.48 2.32 -4.86
C ASN A 137 -14.98 2.70 -4.85
N PRO A 138 -14.50 3.46 -5.84
CA PRO A 138 -13.09 3.78 -5.96
C PRO A 138 -12.57 4.59 -4.77
N LEU A 139 -11.32 4.34 -4.40
CA LEU A 139 -10.58 5.15 -3.44
C LEU A 139 -10.45 6.59 -3.97
N SER A 140 -10.46 7.57 -3.06
CA SER A 140 -10.23 8.97 -3.44
C SER A 140 -8.87 9.17 -4.12
N LYS A 141 -8.77 10.15 -5.02
CA LYS A 141 -7.53 10.51 -5.73
C LYS A 141 -6.30 10.68 -4.84
N ASN A 142 -6.45 11.33 -3.69
CA ASN A 142 -5.37 11.50 -2.71
C ASN A 142 -4.93 10.18 -2.10
N PHE A 143 -5.86 9.25 -1.88
CA PHE A 143 -5.55 7.94 -1.35
C PHE A 143 -4.83 7.08 -2.39
N VAL A 144 -5.30 7.09 -3.64
CA VAL A 144 -4.62 6.42 -4.77
C VAL A 144 -3.18 6.92 -4.89
N SER A 145 -2.95 8.24 -4.90
CA SER A 145 -1.60 8.80 -4.94
C SER A 145 -0.71 8.31 -3.78
N ARG A 146 -1.26 8.24 -2.56
CA ARG A 146 -0.54 7.72 -1.39
C ARG A 146 -0.25 6.22 -1.49
N ALA A 147 -1.18 5.43 -2.03
CA ALA A 147 -1.06 3.99 -2.23
C ALA A 147 0.01 3.65 -3.27
N LEU A 148 0.02 4.37 -4.41
CA LEU A 148 1.05 4.22 -5.43
C LEU A 148 2.43 4.61 -4.89
N ARG A 149 2.51 5.72 -4.15
CA ARG A 149 3.77 6.10 -3.49
C ARG A 149 4.26 5.06 -2.48
N ALA A 150 3.36 4.44 -1.72
CA ALA A 150 3.71 3.38 -0.78
C ALA A 150 4.13 2.08 -1.47
N LEU A 151 3.63 1.84 -2.68
CA LEU A 151 4.10 0.75 -3.55
C LEU A 151 5.51 1.03 -4.10
N GLY A 152 5.94 2.29 -4.14
CA GLY A 152 7.19 2.74 -4.77
C GLY A 152 6.99 3.42 -6.14
N LEU A 153 5.75 3.50 -6.63
CA LEU A 153 5.41 4.14 -7.89
C LEU A 153 5.11 5.64 -7.67
N VAL A 154 6.12 6.48 -7.87
CA VAL A 154 6.04 7.91 -7.60
C VAL A 154 5.54 8.69 -8.81
N THR A 155 4.59 9.60 -8.60
CA THR A 155 4.19 10.55 -9.64
C THR A 155 5.28 11.60 -9.88
N LYS A 156 5.64 11.84 -11.14
CA LYS A 156 6.65 12.83 -11.55
C LYS A 156 5.99 13.98 -12.30
N MET A 157 6.50 15.20 -12.12
CA MET A 157 6.15 16.32 -12.98
C MET A 157 6.85 16.15 -14.32
N SER A 158 6.08 16.12 -15.40
CA SER A 158 6.58 16.11 -16.77
C SER A 158 6.05 17.31 -17.53
N ARG A 159 6.80 17.77 -18.52
CA ARG A 159 6.37 18.83 -19.44
C ARG A 159 5.85 18.18 -20.71
N ILE A 160 4.67 18.63 -21.15
CA ILE A 160 4.08 18.24 -22.42
C ILE A 160 3.77 19.48 -23.25
N LEU A 161 3.82 19.34 -24.57
CA LEU A 161 3.35 20.37 -25.49
C LEU A 161 1.85 20.17 -25.73
N VAL A 162 1.05 21.19 -25.41
CA VAL A 162 -0.38 21.24 -25.69
C VAL A 162 -0.65 22.53 -26.44
N ASP A 163 -1.12 22.41 -27.69
CA ASP A 163 -1.39 23.55 -28.57
C ASP A 163 -0.19 24.50 -28.73
N GLY A 164 1.02 23.94 -28.85
CA GLY A 164 2.27 24.70 -29.00
C GLY A 164 2.75 25.39 -27.72
N ARG A 165 2.10 25.18 -26.57
CA ARG A 165 2.54 25.70 -25.26
C ARG A 165 2.98 24.56 -24.35
N GLU A 166 4.12 24.73 -23.69
CA GLU A 166 4.53 23.81 -22.61
C GLU A 166 3.54 23.91 -21.44
N LYS A 167 3.02 22.75 -21.03
CA LYS A 167 2.23 22.58 -19.82
C LYS A 167 2.87 21.52 -18.94
N SER A 168 2.94 21.79 -17.65
CA SER A 168 3.38 20.81 -16.67
C SER A 168 2.21 19.91 -16.27
N ILE A 169 2.43 18.60 -16.29
CA ILE A 169 1.47 17.60 -15.86
C ILE A 169 2.10 16.67 -14.82
N ILE A 170 1.27 16.16 -13.92
CA ILE A 170 1.65 15.08 -13.02
C ILE A 170 1.42 13.77 -13.77
N SER A 171 2.47 12.98 -13.93
CA SER A 171 2.44 11.70 -14.64
C SER A 171 2.88 10.55 -13.74
N ILE A 172 2.44 9.34 -14.08
CA ILE A 172 3.03 8.11 -13.58
C ILE A 172 3.79 7.49 -14.75
N ASN A 173 5.06 7.18 -14.50
CA ASN A 173 5.94 6.56 -15.47
C ASN A 173 6.73 5.45 -14.79
N ALA A 174 6.64 4.24 -15.32
CA ALA A 174 7.49 3.12 -15.00
C ALA A 174 7.55 2.18 -16.21
N THR A 175 8.73 1.65 -16.52
CA THR A 175 8.87 0.59 -17.53
C THR A 175 8.21 -0.69 -17.05
N ARG A 176 8.04 -1.64 -17.96
CA ARG A 176 7.62 -3.00 -17.64
C ARG A 176 8.49 -3.61 -16.53
N GLU A 177 9.81 -3.53 -16.67
CA GLU A 177 10.78 -4.11 -15.72
C GLU A 177 10.70 -3.42 -14.35
N GLU A 178 10.55 -2.09 -14.33
CA GLU A 178 10.36 -1.34 -13.09
C GLU A 178 9.06 -1.74 -12.38
N LEU A 179 7.95 -1.91 -13.12
CA LEU A 179 6.68 -2.37 -12.54
C LEU A 179 6.77 -3.81 -12.01
N LEU A 180 7.35 -4.73 -12.78
CA LEU A 180 7.51 -6.12 -12.35
C LEU A 180 8.36 -6.21 -11.08
N GLU A 181 9.43 -5.44 -11.00
CA GLU A 181 10.27 -5.37 -9.80
C GLU A 181 9.51 -4.76 -8.61
N LEU A 182 8.69 -3.73 -8.84
CA LEU A 182 7.81 -3.16 -7.81
C LEU A 182 6.79 -4.19 -7.31
N PHE A 183 6.16 -4.97 -8.19
CA PHE A 183 5.23 -6.02 -7.79
C PHE A 183 5.92 -7.11 -6.97
N ARG A 184 7.06 -7.60 -7.43
CA ARG A 184 7.88 -8.60 -6.73
C ARG A 184 8.26 -8.12 -5.32
N LYS A 185 8.81 -6.91 -5.20
CA LYS A 185 9.19 -6.30 -3.92
C LYS A 185 8.03 -6.05 -2.97
N ASN A 186 6.81 -5.97 -3.49
CA ASN A 186 5.60 -5.79 -2.70
C ASN A 186 4.82 -7.09 -2.46
N GLY A 187 5.40 -8.24 -2.82
CA GLY A 187 4.76 -9.55 -2.65
C GLY A 187 3.48 -9.69 -3.48
N ILE A 188 3.43 -9.05 -4.65
CA ILE A 188 2.28 -9.09 -5.57
C ILE A 188 2.63 -10.02 -6.73
N ASP A 189 1.86 -11.11 -6.87
CA ASP A 189 2.08 -12.19 -7.84
C ASP A 189 0.78 -12.74 -8.44
N TYR A 190 -0.23 -11.86 -8.62
CA TYR A 190 -1.56 -12.20 -9.14
C TYR A 190 -1.57 -12.88 -10.51
#